data_AF-M0CIR9-F1
#
_entry.id   AF-M0CIR9-F1
#
_cell.length_a   1.000
_cell.length_b   1.000
_cell.length_c   1.000
_cell.angle_alpha   90.00
_cell.angle_beta   90.00
_cell.angle_gamma   90.00
#
_symmetry.space_group_name_H-M   'P 1'
#
loop_
_entity.id
_entity.type
_entity.pdbx_description
1 polymer ?
#
loop_
_entity_poly.entity_id
_entity_poly.type
_entity_poly.pdbx_seq_one_letter_code
_entity_poly.pdbx_strand_id
1 'polypeptide(L)'
;MNGGRDAADHGLRTSSEPVDPRAERDVSTRPGDGSLGRVEAVKDEAFRRWDVTTPSATLIGRAENPDEDVSENLRRLHDEQHPAMAGHAERMHRLEKARITHAFCNRLALTPWERDRALGIMTDLDLTVFGSQRAIQKVALVTIQHVVDDERQRILGLQDQEWIAEQPPESLADLHERFDSIKEDPRYRTLMDLVGLDVTSVNRLSRTLREQLDEQDLHGAVFGRNPHRDPSLPQIRDRDPTEVPKSDGDPTAE
;
A
#
# COMPACT_ATOMS: atom_id res chain seq x y z
N MET A 1 -40.77 -35.59 41.68
CA MET A 1 -40.67 -36.38 40.44
C MET A 1 -40.92 -35.44 39.27
N ASN A 2 -40.11 -35.53 38.20
CA ASN A 2 -39.92 -34.60 37.05
C ASN A 2 -39.24 -33.28 37.48
N GLY A 3 -38.02 -32.91 37.04
CA GLY A 3 -37.39 -33.01 35.71
C GLY A 3 -37.59 -31.66 35.00
N GLY A 4 -36.61 -30.91 34.50
CA GLY A 4 -35.16 -31.03 34.38
C GLY A 4 -34.65 -29.74 33.69
N ARG A 5 -33.41 -29.35 34.02
CA ARG A 5 -32.38 -28.58 33.29
C ARG A 5 -32.74 -27.45 32.29
N ASP A 6 -32.08 -26.31 32.54
CA ASP A 6 -31.24 -25.50 31.65
C ASP A 6 -31.72 -25.16 30.23
N ALA A 7 -31.81 -23.86 29.95
CA ALA A 7 -30.84 -23.15 29.09
C ALA A 7 -31.44 -21.81 28.61
N ALA A 8 -30.99 -20.73 29.23
CA ALA A 8 -31.00 -19.42 28.60
C ALA A 8 -29.78 -19.37 27.66
N ASP A 9 -29.96 -19.71 26.38
CA ASP A 9 -29.06 -19.31 25.29
C ASP A 9 -29.74 -19.54 23.94
N HIS A 10 -30.33 -18.49 23.37
CA HIS A 10 -30.54 -18.41 21.92
C HIS A 10 -29.99 -17.08 21.43
N GLY A 11 -28.66 -17.03 21.38
CA GLY A 11 -27.96 -16.16 20.44
C GLY A 11 -28.52 -16.33 19.03
N LEU A 12 -28.62 -15.21 18.31
CA LEU A 12 -28.86 -15.18 16.86
C LEU A 12 -27.78 -16.03 16.18
N ARG A 13 -28.10 -17.28 15.89
CA ARG A 13 -27.37 -18.09 14.92
C ARG A 13 -27.71 -17.54 13.55
N THR A 14 -26.90 -16.62 13.05
CA THR A 14 -26.84 -16.34 11.61
C THR A 14 -26.08 -17.49 10.96
N SER A 15 -26.74 -18.63 10.78
CA SER A 15 -26.28 -19.63 9.82
C SER A 15 -26.57 -19.09 8.43
N SER A 16 -25.73 -18.17 7.96
CA SER A 16 -25.63 -17.86 6.53
C SER A 16 -24.96 -19.06 5.86
N GLU A 17 -25.77 -20.06 5.54
CA GLU A 17 -25.35 -21.09 4.61
C GLU A 17 -24.93 -20.41 3.29
N PRO A 18 -23.80 -20.81 2.67
CA PRO A 18 -23.43 -20.30 1.37
C PRO A 18 -24.48 -20.74 0.36
N VAL A 19 -25.26 -19.76 -0.14
CA VAL A 19 -26.26 -19.98 -1.18
C VAL A 19 -25.53 -20.38 -2.46
N ASP A 20 -25.71 -21.62 -2.91
CA ASP A 20 -25.19 -22.10 -4.19
C ASP A 20 -25.81 -21.28 -5.34
N PRO A 21 -25.02 -20.52 -6.12
CA PRO A 21 -25.53 -19.69 -7.20
C PRO A 21 -26.17 -20.49 -8.36
N ARG A 22 -26.09 -21.83 -8.35
CA ARG A 22 -26.72 -22.71 -9.34
C ARG A 22 -28.02 -23.37 -8.89
N ALA A 23 -28.47 -23.15 -7.66
CA ALA A 23 -29.77 -23.65 -7.23
C ALA A 23 -30.88 -22.92 -7.99
N GLU A 24 -31.66 -23.66 -8.78
CA GLU A 24 -32.85 -23.15 -9.46
C GLU A 24 -33.81 -22.61 -8.39
N ARG A 25 -33.89 -21.28 -8.28
CA ARG A 25 -34.89 -20.62 -7.44
C ARG A 25 -36.24 -20.86 -8.11
N ASP A 26 -37.13 -21.58 -7.43
CA ASP A 26 -38.54 -21.64 -7.80
C ASP A 26 -39.15 -20.24 -7.68
N VAL A 27 -39.12 -19.48 -8.77
CA VAL A 27 -39.73 -18.15 -8.85
C VAL A 27 -41.22 -18.35 -9.14
N SER A 28 -42.04 -18.16 -8.12
CA SER A 28 -43.50 -18.20 -8.27
C SER A 28 -43.97 -17.02 -9.12
N THR A 29 -44.79 -17.29 -10.13
CA THR A 29 -45.31 -16.30 -11.10
C THR A 29 -46.76 -15.90 -10.81
N ARG A 30 -47.24 -16.12 -9.58
CA ARG A 30 -48.63 -15.77 -9.23
C ARG A 30 -48.81 -14.25 -9.20
N PRO A 31 -50.02 -13.75 -9.54
CA PRO A 31 -50.31 -12.32 -9.44
C PRO A 31 -50.04 -11.81 -8.03
N GLY A 32 -49.04 -10.93 -7.88
CA GLY A 32 -48.62 -10.36 -6.59
C GLY A 32 -47.22 -10.80 -6.11
N ASP A 33 -46.62 -11.86 -6.66
CA ASP A 33 -45.29 -12.35 -6.22
C ASP A 33 -44.10 -11.47 -6.63
N GLY A 34 -44.35 -10.41 -7.43
CA GLY A 34 -43.35 -9.40 -7.79
C GLY A 34 -43.39 -8.12 -6.96
N SER A 35 -44.30 -8.00 -5.98
CA SER A 35 -44.35 -6.81 -5.13
C SER A 35 -43.31 -6.93 -4.01
N LEU A 36 -42.37 -5.97 -3.96
CA LEU A 36 -41.39 -5.87 -2.87
C LEU A 36 -42.11 -5.89 -1.52
N GLY A 37 -41.63 -6.74 -0.61
CA GLY A 37 -42.16 -6.76 0.75
C GLY A 37 -41.99 -5.38 1.40
N ARG A 38 -42.92 -4.99 2.29
CA ARG A 38 -42.89 -3.68 2.98
C ARG A 38 -41.52 -3.34 3.60
N VAL A 39 -40.79 -4.35 4.06
CA VAL A 39 -39.45 -4.21 4.65
C VAL A 39 -38.36 -4.00 3.59
N GLU A 40 -38.46 -4.65 2.43
CA GLU A 40 -37.53 -4.46 1.31
C GLU A 40 -37.73 -3.10 0.64
N ALA A 41 -38.98 -2.64 0.53
CA ALA A 41 -39.29 -1.29 0.05
C ALA A 41 -38.67 -0.20 0.94
N VAL A 42 -38.73 -0.38 2.27
CA VAL A 42 -38.11 0.56 3.23
C VAL A 42 -36.57 0.51 3.18
N LYS A 43 -35.98 -0.66 2.96
CA LYS A 43 -34.52 -0.78 2.77
C LYS A 43 -34.09 -0.09 1.49
N ASP A 44 -34.78 -0.31 0.38
CA ASP A 44 -34.47 0.33 -0.91
C ASP A 44 -34.64 1.85 -0.82
N GLU A 45 -35.68 2.35 -0.14
CA GLU A 45 -35.86 3.77 0.14
C GLU A 45 -34.77 4.35 1.05
N ALA A 46 -34.31 3.60 2.05
CA ALA A 46 -33.22 4.01 2.93
C ALA A 46 -31.86 4.04 2.21
N PHE A 47 -31.59 3.10 1.31
CA PHE A 47 -30.37 3.09 0.51
C PHE A 47 -30.35 4.23 -0.54
N ARG A 48 -31.50 4.56 -1.15
CA ARG A 48 -31.61 5.74 -2.04
C ARG A 48 -31.42 7.08 -1.31
N ARG A 49 -31.69 7.13 0.00
CA ARG A 49 -31.48 8.34 0.82
C ARG A 49 -30.01 8.64 1.10
N TRP A 50 -29.14 7.63 0.96
CA TRP A 50 -27.69 7.77 1.08
C TRP A 50 -26.97 7.74 -0.28
N ASP A 51 -27.72 7.76 -1.38
CA ASP A 51 -27.13 8.02 -2.69
C ASP A 51 -26.67 9.48 -2.69
N VAL A 52 -25.37 9.68 -2.89
CA VAL A 52 -24.67 10.96 -2.75
C VAL A 52 -25.03 11.83 -3.95
N THR A 53 -26.25 12.35 -3.95
CA THR A 53 -26.73 13.38 -4.88
C THR A 53 -26.25 14.74 -4.38
N THR A 54 -24.94 14.92 -4.33
CA THR A 54 -24.37 16.27 -4.38
C THR A 54 -24.15 16.57 -5.87
N PRO A 55 -24.89 17.52 -6.49
CA PRO A 55 -24.73 17.87 -7.90
C PRO A 55 -23.29 18.25 -8.30
N SER A 56 -22.46 18.61 -7.32
CA SER A 56 -21.05 18.95 -7.48
C SER A 56 -20.10 17.76 -7.57
N ALA A 57 -20.55 16.53 -7.25
CA ALA A 57 -19.67 15.35 -7.21
C ALA A 57 -19.34 14.76 -8.60
N THR A 58 -20.02 15.20 -9.66
CA THR A 58 -19.88 14.64 -11.03
C THR A 58 -19.45 15.64 -12.10
N LEU A 59 -19.13 16.88 -11.74
CA LEU A 59 -18.89 17.98 -12.70
C LEU A 59 -17.41 18.38 -12.90
N ILE A 60 -16.46 17.71 -12.22
CA ILE A 60 -15.04 18.04 -12.42
C ILE A 60 -14.54 17.30 -13.68
N GLY A 61 -14.23 18.04 -14.75
CA GLY A 61 -13.55 17.50 -15.94
C GLY A 61 -14.43 17.10 -17.12
N ARG A 62 -15.74 17.36 -17.08
CA ARG A 62 -16.64 17.13 -18.23
C ARG A 62 -16.86 18.44 -19.00
N ALA A 63 -16.86 18.38 -20.33
CA ALA A 63 -17.30 19.49 -21.16
C ALA A 63 -18.77 19.82 -20.90
N GLU A 64 -19.16 21.08 -21.07
CA GLU A 64 -20.54 21.53 -20.79
C GLU A 64 -21.55 20.83 -21.72
N ASN A 65 -21.11 20.40 -22.92
CA ASN A 65 -21.88 19.63 -23.87
C ASN A 65 -21.12 18.38 -24.39
N PRO A 66 -21.82 17.32 -24.86
CA PRO A 66 -21.19 16.09 -25.35
C PRO A 66 -20.30 16.27 -26.58
N ASP A 67 -20.57 17.30 -27.39
CA ASP A 67 -19.82 17.63 -28.61
C ASP A 67 -18.79 18.74 -28.38
N GLU A 68 -18.70 19.25 -27.16
CA GLU A 68 -17.83 20.35 -26.79
C GLU A 68 -16.57 19.81 -26.13
N ASP A 69 -15.47 20.53 -26.34
CA ASP A 69 -14.18 20.14 -25.78
C ASP A 69 -14.07 20.59 -24.32
N VAL A 70 -13.19 19.95 -23.56
CA VAL A 70 -12.93 20.37 -22.18
C VAL A 70 -12.24 21.73 -22.20
N SER A 71 -12.59 22.60 -21.24
CA SER A 71 -12.02 23.96 -21.19
C SER A 71 -10.49 23.96 -21.29
N GLU A 72 -9.95 24.95 -22.02
CA GLU A 72 -8.51 25.09 -22.25
C GLU A 72 -7.71 25.14 -20.95
N ASN A 73 -8.30 25.68 -19.88
CA ASN A 73 -7.66 25.70 -18.56
C ASN A 73 -7.51 24.28 -17.97
N LEU A 74 -8.51 23.42 -18.14
CA LEU A 74 -8.46 22.02 -17.68
C LEU A 74 -7.53 21.18 -18.54
N ARG A 75 -7.47 21.45 -19.85
CA ARG A 75 -6.47 20.86 -20.74
C ARG A 75 -5.05 21.26 -20.34
N ARG A 76 -4.78 22.55 -20.11
CA ARG A 76 -3.48 23.02 -19.61
C ARG A 76 -3.14 22.48 -18.22
N LEU A 77 -4.15 22.27 -17.36
CA LEU A 77 -3.97 21.61 -16.07
C LEU A 77 -3.55 20.15 -16.26
N HIS A 78 -4.18 19.43 -17.19
CA HIS A 78 -3.86 18.03 -17.50
C HIS A 78 -2.50 17.87 -18.18
N ASP A 79 -2.13 18.80 -19.06
CA ASP A 79 -0.88 18.77 -19.84
C ASP A 79 0.32 19.37 -19.09
N GLU A 80 0.22 19.55 -17.77
CA GLU A 80 1.26 20.15 -16.90
C GLU A 80 1.68 21.58 -17.27
N GLN A 81 0.91 22.27 -18.12
CA GLN A 81 1.19 23.64 -18.58
C GLN A 81 0.71 24.73 -17.61
N HIS A 82 0.14 24.33 -16.47
CA HIS A 82 -0.32 25.25 -15.44
C HIS A 82 0.70 25.33 -14.28
N PRO A 83 1.09 26.52 -13.80
CA PRO A 83 2.06 26.67 -12.71
C PRO A 83 1.71 25.90 -11.42
N ALA A 84 0.43 25.72 -11.12
CA ALA A 84 -0.05 24.92 -9.99
C ALA A 84 0.29 23.42 -10.09
N MET A 85 0.63 22.92 -11.28
CA MET A 85 1.03 21.53 -11.53
C MET A 85 2.55 21.32 -11.49
N ALA A 86 3.32 22.35 -11.15
CA ALA A 86 4.76 22.21 -10.95
C ALA A 86 5.07 21.06 -9.97
N GLY A 87 5.94 20.13 -10.39
CA GLY A 87 6.31 18.94 -9.63
C GLY A 87 5.23 17.85 -9.53
N HIS A 88 4.13 17.92 -10.30
CA HIS A 88 3.08 16.90 -10.27
C HIS A 88 3.60 15.54 -10.76
N ALA A 89 4.30 15.48 -11.90
CA ALA A 89 4.94 14.26 -12.40
C ALA A 89 5.82 13.59 -11.33
N GLU A 90 6.65 14.37 -10.64
CA GLU A 90 7.54 13.88 -9.59
C GLU A 90 6.76 13.33 -8.40
N ARG A 91 5.72 14.03 -7.93
CA ARG A 91 4.84 13.55 -6.87
C ARG A 91 4.12 12.26 -7.27
N MET A 92 3.58 12.20 -8.48
CA MET A 92 2.91 11.01 -9.01
C MET A 92 3.89 9.84 -9.15
N HIS A 93 5.11 10.10 -9.62
CA HIS A 93 6.15 9.09 -9.71
C HIS A 93 6.54 8.56 -8.32
N ARG A 94 6.77 9.44 -7.34
CA ARG A 94 7.02 9.08 -5.94
C ARG A 94 5.88 8.24 -5.35
N LEU A 95 4.62 8.62 -5.61
CA LEU A 95 3.44 7.86 -5.19
C LEU A 95 3.36 6.49 -5.87
N GLU A 96 3.71 6.40 -7.15
CA GLU A 96 3.72 5.13 -7.88
C GLU A 96 4.79 4.18 -7.34
N LYS A 97 5.99 4.68 -7.02
CA LYS A 97 7.03 3.92 -6.33
C LYS A 97 6.51 3.35 -5.01
N ALA A 98 5.89 4.19 -4.17
CA ALA A 98 5.32 3.76 -2.90
C ALA A 98 4.19 2.74 -3.08
N ARG A 99 3.27 2.96 -4.02
CA ARG A 99 2.11 2.10 -4.29
C ARG A 99 2.53 0.70 -4.74
N ILE A 100 3.39 0.61 -5.75
CA ILE A 100 3.87 -0.67 -6.29
C ILE A 100 4.65 -1.43 -5.22
N THR A 101 5.57 -0.75 -4.52
CA THR A 101 6.36 -1.36 -3.45
C THR A 101 5.46 -1.88 -2.34
N HIS A 102 4.48 -1.09 -1.88
CA HIS A 102 3.53 -1.50 -0.85
C HIS A 102 2.72 -2.74 -1.29
N ALA A 103 2.29 -2.81 -2.55
CA ALA A 103 1.57 -3.96 -3.08
C ALA A 103 2.42 -5.25 -3.01
N PHE A 104 3.70 -5.18 -3.37
CA PHE A 104 4.62 -6.32 -3.24
C PHE A 104 4.88 -6.70 -1.78
N CYS A 105 5.12 -5.72 -0.89
CA CYS A 105 5.30 -5.98 0.53
C CYS A 105 4.09 -6.71 1.14
N ASN A 106 2.87 -6.33 0.75
CA ASN A 106 1.65 -7.00 1.19
C ASN A 106 1.55 -8.43 0.63
N ARG A 107 1.90 -8.64 -0.65
CA ARG A 107 1.87 -9.96 -1.28
C ARG A 107 2.88 -10.93 -0.65
N LEU A 108 4.03 -10.42 -0.23
CA LEU A 108 5.10 -11.17 0.43
C LEU A 108 4.88 -11.30 1.95
N ALA A 109 3.86 -10.66 2.50
CA ALA A 109 3.56 -10.62 3.94
C ALA A 109 4.78 -10.21 4.78
N LEU A 110 5.50 -9.18 4.33
CA LEU A 110 6.67 -8.66 5.05
C LEU A 110 6.26 -8.04 6.39
N THR A 111 7.20 -8.07 7.34
CA THR A 111 7.03 -7.41 8.63
C THR A 111 6.84 -5.90 8.44
N PRO A 112 6.20 -5.20 9.40
CA PRO A 112 6.01 -3.75 9.31
C PRO A 112 7.33 -2.99 9.15
N TRP A 113 8.39 -3.46 9.80
CA TRP A 113 9.73 -2.86 9.73
C TRP A 113 10.37 -3.00 8.34
N GLU A 114 10.44 -4.21 7.80
CA GLU A 114 10.97 -4.47 6.45
C GLU A 114 10.20 -3.66 5.39
N ARG A 115 8.88 -3.57 5.56
CA ARG A 115 8.02 -2.78 4.69
C ARG A 115 8.35 -1.29 4.74
N ASP A 116 8.52 -0.73 5.94
CA ASP A 116 8.80 0.70 6.11
C ASP A 116 10.17 1.07 5.54
N ARG A 117 11.18 0.20 5.73
CA ARG A 117 12.50 0.34 5.09
C ARG A 117 12.44 0.26 3.56
N ALA A 118 11.78 -0.78 3.03
CA ALA A 118 11.65 -0.94 1.58
C ALA A 118 10.92 0.26 0.94
N LEU A 119 9.88 0.78 1.60
CA LEU A 119 9.17 1.98 1.16
C LEU A 119 10.04 3.24 1.26
N GLY A 120 10.80 3.42 2.34
CA GLY A 120 11.70 4.56 2.52
C GLY A 120 12.72 4.62 1.39
N ILE A 121 13.46 3.54 1.20
CA ILE A 121 14.45 3.41 0.12
C ILE A 121 13.79 3.65 -1.24
N MET A 122 12.73 2.91 -1.59
CA MET A 122 12.13 3.02 -2.93
C MET A 122 11.57 4.40 -3.23
N THR A 123 11.09 5.13 -2.22
CA THR A 123 10.47 6.44 -2.43
C THR A 123 11.51 7.49 -2.81
N ASP A 124 12.68 7.46 -2.17
CA ASP A 124 13.73 8.46 -2.35
C ASP A 124 14.82 8.03 -3.34
N LEU A 125 14.93 6.74 -3.67
CA LEU A 125 15.88 6.20 -4.65
C LEU A 125 15.69 6.80 -6.04
N ASP A 126 16.75 7.38 -6.61
CA ASP A 126 16.77 7.75 -8.02
C ASP A 126 16.75 6.51 -8.94
N LEU A 127 15.73 6.42 -9.81
CA LEU A 127 15.59 5.32 -10.76
C LEU A 127 16.33 5.55 -12.08
N THR A 128 16.81 6.77 -12.37
CA THR A 128 17.43 7.10 -13.66
C THR A 128 18.74 6.33 -13.88
N VAL A 129 19.49 6.10 -12.80
CA VAL A 129 20.75 5.33 -12.75
C VAL A 129 20.61 3.88 -13.19
N PHE A 130 19.41 3.30 -13.12
CA PHE A 130 19.13 1.93 -13.57
C PHE A 130 18.91 1.84 -15.10
N GLY A 131 18.92 2.97 -15.81
CA GLY A 131 18.88 3.04 -17.27
C GLY A 131 17.68 2.31 -17.86
N SER A 132 17.93 1.34 -18.74
CA SER A 132 16.87 0.55 -19.40
C SER A 132 16.09 -0.36 -18.44
N GLN A 133 16.60 -0.62 -17.24
CA GLN A 133 15.95 -1.46 -16.23
C GLN A 133 15.26 -0.66 -15.11
N ARG A 134 15.06 0.65 -15.29
CA ARG A 134 14.40 1.56 -14.33
C ARG A 134 12.92 1.30 -14.06
N ALA A 135 12.38 0.18 -14.53
CA ALA A 135 10.99 -0.18 -14.27
C ALA A 135 10.79 -0.31 -12.75
N ILE A 136 9.85 0.47 -12.20
CA ILE A 136 9.59 0.55 -10.75
C ILE A 136 9.41 -0.85 -10.17
N GLN A 137 8.71 -1.72 -10.89
CA GLN A 137 8.45 -3.09 -10.45
C GLN A 137 9.73 -3.91 -10.25
N LYS A 138 10.70 -3.79 -11.16
CA LYS A 138 11.96 -4.54 -11.12
C LYS A 138 12.82 -4.07 -9.95
N VAL A 139 13.00 -2.76 -9.84
CA VAL A 139 13.81 -2.17 -8.77
C VAL A 139 13.15 -2.43 -7.41
N ALA A 140 11.83 -2.31 -7.29
CA ALA A 140 11.11 -2.60 -6.06
C ALA A 140 11.34 -4.02 -5.54
N LEU A 141 11.30 -5.05 -6.41
CA LEU A 141 11.56 -6.42 -6.00
C LEU A 141 12.99 -6.60 -5.49
N VAL A 142 13.98 -6.02 -6.19
CA VAL A 142 15.38 -6.11 -5.78
C VAL A 142 15.63 -5.36 -4.46
N THR A 143 14.99 -4.20 -4.26
CA THR A 143 15.08 -3.46 -3.00
C THR A 143 14.44 -4.23 -1.86
N ILE A 144 13.26 -4.82 -2.07
CA ILE A 144 12.64 -5.70 -1.07
C ILE A 144 13.57 -6.86 -0.71
N GLN A 145 14.17 -7.49 -1.73
CA GLN A 145 15.07 -8.60 -1.51
C GLN A 145 16.29 -8.17 -0.67
N HIS A 146 16.88 -7.03 -1.02
CA HIS A 146 18.00 -6.47 -0.29
C HIS A 146 17.64 -6.19 1.18
N VAL A 147 16.53 -5.49 1.45
CA VAL A 147 16.10 -5.14 2.81
C VAL A 147 15.84 -6.39 3.66
N VAL A 148 15.14 -7.38 3.11
CA VAL A 148 14.79 -8.59 3.86
C VAL A 148 16.03 -9.45 4.13
N ASP A 149 16.88 -9.66 3.12
CA ASP A 149 18.11 -10.44 3.30
C ASP A 149 19.05 -9.73 4.32
N ASP A 150 19.17 -8.40 4.25
CA ASP A 150 19.99 -7.58 5.14
C ASP A 150 19.46 -7.58 6.59
N GLU A 151 18.14 -7.53 6.78
CA GLU A 151 17.52 -7.63 8.11
C GLU A 151 17.67 -9.03 8.72
N ARG A 152 17.48 -10.08 7.91
CA ARG A 152 17.69 -11.47 8.37
C ARG A 152 19.17 -11.72 8.73
N GLN A 153 20.10 -11.15 7.97
CA GLN A 153 21.53 -11.17 8.31
C GLN A 153 21.82 -10.44 9.63
N ARG A 154 21.21 -9.25 9.84
CA ARG A 154 21.33 -8.52 11.11
C ARG A 154 20.87 -9.34 12.32
N ILE A 155 19.72 -10.01 12.22
CA ILE A 155 19.18 -10.85 13.30
C ILE A 155 20.14 -12.00 13.66
N LEU A 156 20.85 -12.54 12.66
CA LEU A 156 21.82 -13.61 12.85
C LEU A 156 23.24 -13.12 13.20
N GLY A 157 23.46 -11.80 13.27
CA GLY A 157 24.80 -11.22 13.51
C GLY A 157 25.75 -11.35 12.32
N LEU A 158 25.27 -11.72 11.13
CA LEU A 158 26.09 -11.99 9.95
C LEU A 158 26.71 -10.73 9.29
N GLN A 159 26.47 -9.56 9.88
CA GLN A 159 27.05 -8.29 9.45
C GLN A 159 28.42 -8.03 10.09
N ASP A 160 28.71 -8.71 11.22
CA ASP A 160 29.95 -8.52 11.97
C ASP A 160 31.01 -9.52 11.49
N GLN A 161 31.88 -9.04 10.61
CA GLN A 161 32.93 -9.87 10.00
C GLN A 161 34.01 -10.29 11.02
N GLU A 162 34.24 -9.50 12.07
CA GLU A 162 35.18 -9.83 13.14
C GLU A 162 34.61 -10.99 13.98
N TRP A 163 33.34 -10.87 14.38
CA TRP A 163 32.64 -11.94 15.09
C TRP A 163 32.56 -13.24 14.27
N ILE A 164 32.26 -13.15 12.97
CA ILE A 164 32.24 -14.31 12.05
C ILE A 164 33.60 -15.00 12.00
N ALA A 165 34.70 -14.25 11.93
CA ALA A 165 36.05 -14.80 11.84
C ALA A 165 36.45 -15.60 13.09
N GLU A 166 35.85 -15.28 14.24
CA GLU A 166 36.07 -15.98 15.51
C GLU A 166 35.18 -17.22 15.69
N GLN A 167 34.16 -17.42 14.85
CA GLN A 167 33.25 -18.56 14.99
C GLN A 167 33.85 -19.88 14.46
N PRO A 168 33.57 -21.01 15.12
CA PRO A 168 33.97 -22.31 14.62
C PRO A 168 33.15 -22.67 13.35
N PRO A 169 33.72 -23.47 12.42
CA PRO A 169 33.04 -23.84 11.18
C PRO A 169 31.66 -24.50 11.36
N GLU A 170 31.47 -25.25 12.45
CA GLU A 170 30.18 -25.85 12.82
C GLU A 170 29.11 -24.81 13.15
N SER A 171 29.46 -23.75 13.89
CA SER A 171 28.55 -22.64 14.21
C SER A 171 28.16 -21.86 12.94
N LEU A 172 29.11 -21.68 12.01
CA LEU A 172 28.84 -21.05 10.72
C LEU A 172 27.90 -21.88 9.85
N ALA A 173 28.02 -23.21 9.87
CA ALA A 173 27.10 -24.10 9.16
C ALA A 173 25.67 -24.00 9.73
N ASP A 174 25.53 -24.01 11.06
CA ASP A 174 24.23 -23.85 11.74
C ASP A 174 23.59 -22.49 11.42
N LEU A 175 24.38 -21.41 11.37
CA LEU A 175 23.90 -20.08 10.99
C LEU A 175 23.45 -20.03 9.53
N HIS A 176 24.17 -20.71 8.64
CA HIS A 176 23.81 -20.80 7.23
C HIS A 176 22.49 -21.55 7.04
N GLU A 177 22.28 -22.66 7.75
CA GLU A 177 21.02 -23.40 7.72
C GLU A 177 19.82 -22.58 8.24
N ARG A 178 20.07 -21.68 9.19
CA ARG A 178 19.06 -20.76 9.73
C ARG A 178 18.79 -19.54 8.85
N PHE A 179 19.70 -19.20 7.94
CA PHE A 179 19.54 -18.09 7.02
C PHE A 179 18.60 -18.49 5.88
N ASP A 180 17.34 -18.09 6.02
CA ASP A 180 16.37 -18.19 4.94
C ASP A 180 16.45 -16.91 4.09
N SER A 181 16.81 -17.00 2.80
CA SER A 181 16.75 -15.84 1.90
C SER A 181 15.36 -15.71 1.31
N ILE A 182 14.87 -14.49 1.12
CA ILE A 182 13.58 -14.26 0.45
C ILE A 182 13.57 -14.76 -1.01
N LYS A 183 14.74 -14.95 -1.63
CA LYS A 183 14.88 -15.61 -2.93
C LYS A 183 14.32 -17.04 -2.96
N GLU A 184 14.28 -17.69 -1.80
CA GLU A 184 13.74 -19.05 -1.65
C GLU A 184 12.20 -19.05 -1.50
N ASP A 185 11.58 -17.92 -1.17
CA ASP A 185 10.13 -17.79 -1.04
C ASP A 185 9.45 -17.99 -2.41
N PRO A 186 8.55 -18.99 -2.56
CA PRO A 186 7.81 -19.22 -3.81
C PRO A 186 7.01 -18.01 -4.30
N ARG A 187 6.51 -17.18 -3.37
CA ARG A 187 5.77 -15.95 -3.70
C ARG A 187 6.68 -14.91 -4.34
N TYR A 188 7.93 -14.80 -3.86
CA TYR A 188 8.92 -13.90 -4.43
C TYR A 188 9.32 -14.35 -5.84
N ARG A 189 9.58 -15.65 -6.04
CA ARG A 189 9.85 -16.23 -7.37
C ARG A 189 8.72 -15.98 -8.35
N THR A 190 7.47 -16.18 -7.92
CA THR A 190 6.28 -15.88 -8.74
C THR A 190 6.21 -14.42 -9.17
N LEU A 191 6.57 -13.48 -8.28
CA LEU A 191 6.61 -12.05 -8.61
C LEU A 191 7.76 -11.71 -9.58
N MET A 192 8.92 -12.34 -9.43
CA MET A 192 10.03 -12.19 -10.37
C MET A 192 9.63 -12.63 -11.79
N ASP A 193 8.98 -13.78 -11.91
CA ASP A 193 8.50 -14.31 -13.19
C ASP A 193 7.46 -13.37 -13.82
N LEU A 194 6.51 -12.87 -13.02
CA LEU A 194 5.47 -11.94 -13.47
C LEU A 194 6.06 -10.65 -14.05
N VAL A 195 7.13 -10.14 -13.45
CA VAL A 195 7.80 -8.89 -13.85
C VAL A 195 8.87 -9.14 -14.93
N GLY A 196 9.12 -10.39 -15.30
CA GLY A 196 10.16 -10.77 -16.26
C GLY A 196 11.55 -10.39 -15.77
N LEU A 197 11.85 -10.75 -14.52
CA LEU A 197 13.12 -10.46 -13.85
C LEU A 197 13.94 -11.75 -13.70
N ASP A 198 14.97 -11.90 -14.52
CA ASP A 198 15.91 -13.03 -14.42
C ASP A 198 17.01 -12.79 -13.37
N VAL A 199 17.71 -13.87 -12.99
CA VAL A 199 18.77 -13.83 -11.97
C VAL A 199 19.93 -12.89 -12.35
N THR A 200 20.26 -12.80 -13.64
CA THR A 200 21.33 -11.90 -14.13
C THR A 200 20.96 -10.44 -13.91
N SER A 201 19.71 -10.09 -14.20
CA SER A 201 19.12 -8.77 -14.01
C SER A 201 19.02 -8.44 -12.53
N VAL A 202 18.59 -9.39 -11.69
CA VAL A 202 18.64 -9.22 -10.22
C VAL A 202 20.05 -8.88 -9.75
N ASN A 203 21.06 -9.65 -10.18
CA ASN A 203 22.44 -9.41 -9.75
C ASN A 203 22.96 -8.05 -10.25
N ARG A 204 22.60 -7.64 -11.46
CA ARG A 204 22.96 -6.32 -12.00
C ARG A 204 22.30 -5.20 -11.20
N LEU A 205 20.98 -5.25 -11.03
CA LEU A 205 20.20 -4.27 -10.28
C LEU A 205 20.65 -4.22 -8.82
N SER A 206 20.99 -5.35 -8.19
CA SER A 206 21.43 -5.40 -6.81
C SER A 206 22.78 -4.71 -6.60
N ARG A 207 23.70 -4.78 -7.57
CA ARG A 207 24.97 -4.04 -7.49
C ARG A 207 24.74 -2.54 -7.58
N THR A 208 23.99 -2.12 -8.60
CA THR A 208 23.62 -0.70 -8.76
C THR A 208 22.84 -0.18 -7.56
N LEU A 209 21.92 -0.97 -7.01
CA LEU A 209 21.19 -0.60 -5.80
C LEU A 209 22.14 -0.32 -4.63
N ARG A 210 23.12 -1.21 -4.37
CA ARG A 210 24.09 -1.00 -3.28
C ARG A 210 24.89 0.28 -3.47
N GLU A 211 25.40 0.51 -4.68
CA GLU A 211 26.12 1.74 -5.02
C GLU A 211 25.26 2.98 -4.75
N GLN A 212 23.97 2.94 -5.09
CA GLN A 212 23.06 4.05 -4.85
C GLN A 212 22.67 4.21 -3.39
N LEU A 213 22.59 3.13 -2.61
CA LEU A 213 22.36 3.22 -1.17
C LEU A 213 23.53 3.90 -0.46
N ASP A 214 24.77 3.62 -0.90
CA ASP A 214 25.98 4.27 -0.41
C ASP A 214 26.03 5.75 -0.83
N GLU A 215 25.81 6.03 -2.13
CA GLU A 215 25.92 7.38 -2.70
C GLU A 215 24.86 8.35 -2.16
N GLN A 216 23.64 7.85 -1.93
CA GLN A 216 22.50 8.65 -1.46
C GLN A 216 22.27 8.57 0.05
N ASP A 217 23.14 7.87 0.80
CA ASP A 217 23.01 7.62 2.25
C ASP A 217 21.63 7.06 2.65
N LEU A 218 21.14 6.07 1.89
CA LEU A 218 19.78 5.52 2.04
C LEU A 218 19.72 4.27 2.93
N HIS A 219 20.82 3.82 3.52
CA HIS A 219 20.84 2.63 4.40
C HIS A 219 19.92 2.76 5.62
N GLY A 220 19.77 3.99 6.12
CA GLY A 220 18.87 4.34 7.22
C GLY A 220 17.47 4.78 6.78
N ALA A 221 17.18 4.78 5.47
CA ALA A 221 15.93 5.34 4.96
C ALA A 221 14.72 4.51 5.43
N VAL A 222 13.79 5.21 6.06
CA VAL A 222 12.52 4.68 6.56
C VAL A 222 11.40 5.58 6.07
N PHE A 223 10.28 4.99 5.65
CA PHE A 223 9.13 5.78 5.19
C PHE A 223 8.46 6.57 6.33
N GLY A 224 8.79 6.25 7.59
CA GLY A 224 8.39 7.03 8.75
C GLY A 224 6.98 6.71 9.24
N ARG A 225 6.43 5.54 8.87
CA ARG A 225 5.18 5.06 9.48
C ARG A 225 5.47 4.45 10.85
N ASN A 226 4.91 5.05 11.89
CA ASN A 226 4.76 4.38 13.17
C ASN A 226 3.80 3.16 12.97
N PRO A 227 4.24 1.92 13.22
CA PRO A 227 3.41 0.71 13.05
C PRO A 227 2.12 0.70 13.86
N HIS A 228 2.04 1.51 14.92
CA HIS A 228 0.88 1.61 15.81
C HIS A 228 -0.03 2.79 15.49
N ARG A 229 0.23 3.54 14.42
CA ARG A 229 -0.52 4.75 14.10
C ARG A 229 -1.61 4.47 13.07
N ASP A 230 -2.82 4.91 13.40
CA ASP A 230 -3.96 4.89 12.49
C ASP A 230 -3.67 5.76 11.24
N PRO A 231 -3.77 5.21 10.02
CA PRO A 231 -3.57 5.93 8.76
C PRO A 231 -4.50 7.13 8.54
N SER A 232 -5.62 7.19 9.24
CA SER A 232 -6.59 8.29 9.16
C SER A 232 -6.17 9.51 9.98
N LEU A 233 -5.18 9.38 10.87
CA LEU A 233 -4.72 10.48 11.70
C LEU A 233 -3.73 11.38 10.94
N PRO A 234 -3.93 12.71 10.96
CA PRO A 234 -3.04 13.65 10.29
C PRO A 234 -1.63 13.53 10.82
N GLN A 235 -0.63 13.58 9.93
CA GLN A 235 0.79 13.52 10.31
C GLN A 235 1.08 14.62 11.34
N ILE A 236 1.75 14.25 12.44
CA ILE A 236 2.24 15.25 13.39
C ILE A 236 3.43 15.83 12.67
N ARG A 237 3.27 17.03 12.11
CA ARG A 237 4.43 17.85 11.79
C ARG A 237 5.11 18.11 13.12
N ASP A 238 6.41 17.82 13.21
CA ASP A 238 7.23 18.32 14.31
C ASP A 238 7.15 19.84 14.26
N ARG A 239 6.21 20.38 15.02
CA ARG A 239 6.12 21.80 15.24
C ARG A 239 7.26 22.10 16.19
N ASP A 240 8.24 22.85 15.73
CA ASP A 240 9.33 23.32 16.58
C ASP A 240 8.68 24.00 17.79
N PRO A 241 8.90 23.54 19.03
CA PRO A 241 8.24 24.09 20.22
C PRO A 241 8.62 25.56 20.46
N THR A 242 9.58 26.11 19.71
CA THR A 242 9.98 27.50 19.74
C THR A 242 9.26 28.40 18.73
N GLU A 243 8.44 27.84 17.83
CA GLU A 243 7.67 28.64 16.87
C GLU A 243 6.42 29.26 17.54
N VAL A 244 6.60 30.47 18.06
CA VAL A 244 5.49 31.30 18.53
C VAL A 244 4.66 31.73 17.31
N PRO A 245 3.35 31.38 17.23
CA PRO A 245 2.51 31.87 16.15
C PRO A 245 2.41 33.39 16.28
N LYS A 246 2.90 34.11 15.26
CA LYS A 246 2.60 35.53 15.11
C LYS A 246 1.09 35.66 14.98
N SER A 247 0.45 36.26 15.97
CA SER A 247 -0.94 36.69 15.87
C SER A 247 -1.00 37.86 14.90
N ASP A 248 -1.28 37.57 13.63
CA ASP A 248 -1.72 38.61 12.70
C ASP A 248 -3.15 39.01 13.12
N GLY A 249 -3.24 40.12 13.85
CA GLY A 249 -4.51 40.72 14.22
C GLY A 249 -4.38 41.70 15.36
N ASP A 250 -4.02 42.95 15.04
CA ASP A 250 -4.64 44.08 15.75
C ASP A 250 -5.08 45.14 14.72
N PRO A 251 -6.39 45.39 14.56
CA PRO A 251 -6.91 46.43 13.70
C PRO A 251 -6.84 47.80 14.40
N THR A 252 -6.27 48.78 13.70
CA THR A 252 -6.51 50.25 13.80
C THR A 252 -7.41 50.78 14.93
N ALA A 253 -6.83 51.59 15.83
CA ALA A 253 -7.36 52.82 16.45
C ALA A 253 -6.17 53.47 17.20
N GLU A 254 -5.66 54.66 16.91
CA GLU A 254 -6.24 56.01 16.84
C GLU A 254 -5.54 56.88 15.78
#